data_AF-A1K449-F1
#
_entry.id   AF-A1K449-F1
#
_cell.length_a   1.000
_cell.length_b   1.000
_cell.length_c   1.000
_cell.angle_alpha   90.00
_cell.angle_beta   90.00
_cell.angle_gamma   90.00
#
_symmetry.space_group_name_H-M   'P 1'
#
loop_
_entity.id
_entity.type
_entity.pdbx_description
1 polymer ?
#
loop_
_entity_poly.entity_id
_entity_poly.type
_entity_poly.pdbx_seq_one_letter_code
_entity_poly.pdbx_strand_id
1 'polypeptide(L)'
;MTPNELDSQPNIDPRAAEGLSIRQGNPTRRRLISGAAGGLGVLLAVQAKTALGQQVCQSPSAMMSGNTSPRPETPPCSGGRSPGFWKQPQHFSSWAVAGATPPTFKPGVVVQTCVSGMQGLSLKDLKTPGTLASTALGGSVPGDPGIWAVLAFPNSFVDGMLVRHLCAAWLNAGYFPDYAISRTQIQAMWAQLSTNGNYCPGNVTCTDPMTKDDVKAYIEGLYDFNADLTEPDLCKKK
;
A
#
# COMPACT_ATOMS: atom_id res chain seq x y z
N MET A 1 2.22 -60.80 68.25
CA MET A 1 2.28 -62.07 67.49
C MET A 1 1.20 -62.01 66.42
N THR A 2 1.49 -62.42 65.20
CA THR A 2 0.56 -62.54 64.04
C THR A 2 -0.12 -63.93 64.04
N PRO A 3 -0.97 -64.35 63.07
CA PRO A 3 -1.65 -63.64 61.96
C PRO A 3 -3.17 -63.94 61.80
N ASN A 4 -3.83 -63.32 60.80
CA ASN A 4 -4.92 -63.86 59.92
C ASN A 4 -6.29 -64.29 60.57
N GLU A 5 -7.44 -64.46 59.88
CA GLU A 5 -7.95 -64.29 58.48
C GLU A 5 -9.51 -64.17 58.54
N LEU A 6 -10.36 -63.87 57.53
CA LEU A 6 -10.31 -63.57 56.07
C LEU A 6 -11.56 -62.68 55.71
N ASP A 7 -12.02 -62.72 54.45
CA ASP A 7 -13.34 -62.37 53.89
C ASP A 7 -13.84 -60.90 53.87
N SER A 8 -13.57 -60.23 52.74
CA SER A 8 -14.42 -59.20 52.10
C SER A 8 -13.94 -58.87 50.69
N GLN A 9 -14.72 -59.20 49.66
CA GLN A 9 -14.57 -58.83 48.24
C GLN A 9 -15.96 -58.91 47.55
N PRO A 10 -16.20 -58.31 46.36
CA PRO A 10 -15.21 -57.71 45.45
C PRO A 10 -15.49 -56.24 45.04
N ASN A 11 -14.44 -55.54 44.62
CA ASN A 11 -14.44 -54.79 43.35
C ASN A 11 -12.99 -54.52 42.91
N ILE A 12 -12.53 -55.15 41.84
CA ILE A 12 -11.18 -54.98 41.26
C ILE A 12 -11.29 -54.98 39.73
N ASP A 13 -10.49 -54.13 39.07
CA ASP A 13 -10.36 -54.03 37.62
C ASP A 13 -10.04 -55.36 36.91
N PRO A 14 -10.44 -55.46 35.63
CA PRO A 14 -9.50 -55.95 34.63
C PRO A 14 -9.29 -54.96 33.47
N ARG A 15 -8.06 -54.95 32.95
CA ARG A 15 -7.68 -54.24 31.71
C ARG A 15 -7.77 -55.21 30.53
N ALA A 16 -8.03 -54.66 29.33
CA ALA A 16 -8.12 -55.36 28.04
C ALA A 16 -9.40 -56.22 27.85
N ALA A 17 -9.83 -56.56 26.62
CA ALA A 17 -9.18 -56.39 25.31
C ALA A 17 -10.19 -56.09 24.17
N GLU A 18 -9.68 -55.49 23.08
CA GLU A 18 -10.12 -55.57 21.65
C GLU A 18 -11.59 -55.24 21.27
N GLY A 19 -11.89 -54.50 20.19
CA GLY A 19 -11.07 -53.79 19.19
C GLY A 19 -11.93 -52.70 18.50
N LEU A 20 -11.35 -51.75 17.73
CA LEU A 20 -11.09 -51.94 16.30
C LEU A 20 -10.13 -50.87 15.73
N SER A 21 -9.30 -51.34 14.79
CA SER A 21 -8.33 -50.65 13.93
C SER A 21 -8.66 -49.22 13.40
N ILE A 22 -7.71 -48.27 13.47
CA ILE A 22 -6.91 -47.79 12.30
C ILE A 22 -5.86 -46.70 12.66
N ARG A 23 -4.66 -46.86 12.08
CA ARG A 23 -3.54 -45.92 11.80
C ARG A 23 -3.62 -44.45 12.28
N GLN A 24 -2.54 -43.95 12.88
CA GLN A 24 -1.51 -43.14 12.17
C GLN A 24 -0.22 -42.96 12.99
N GLY A 25 0.88 -42.55 12.33
CA GLY A 25 2.24 -42.55 12.87
C GLY A 25 2.76 -41.19 13.38
N ASN A 26 3.71 -41.24 14.32
CA ASN A 26 4.33 -40.11 15.00
C ASN A 26 5.05 -39.12 14.04
N PRO A 27 4.67 -37.82 13.99
CA PRO A 27 5.36 -36.82 13.18
C PRO A 27 6.70 -36.39 13.81
N THR A 28 7.81 -36.89 13.26
CA THR A 28 9.18 -36.61 13.69
C THR A 28 9.49 -35.11 13.79
N ARG A 29 10.10 -34.68 14.91
CA ARG A 29 10.61 -33.30 15.09
C ARG A 29 11.55 -32.94 13.94
N ARG A 30 11.20 -31.93 13.11
CA ARG A 30 12.10 -31.40 12.09
C ARG A 30 13.31 -30.77 12.78
N ARG A 31 14.51 -31.19 12.36
CA ARG A 31 15.79 -30.70 12.90
C ARG A 31 16.02 -29.25 12.44
N LEU A 32 16.45 -28.42 13.37
CA LEU A 32 17.23 -27.24 13.02
C LEU A 32 18.54 -27.72 12.37
N ILE A 33 18.87 -27.19 11.21
CA ILE A 33 20.21 -27.30 10.62
C ILE A 33 20.75 -25.88 10.48
N SER A 34 21.78 -25.58 11.25
CA SER A 34 22.49 -24.30 11.23
C SER A 34 23.75 -24.40 10.38
N GLY A 35 24.03 -23.34 9.61
CA GLY A 35 25.21 -23.22 8.74
C GLY A 35 24.90 -23.45 7.25
N ALA A 36 25.60 -22.78 6.32
CA ALA A 36 26.56 -21.68 6.49
C ALA A 36 26.70 -20.83 5.21
N ALA A 37 27.16 -19.59 5.38
CA ALA A 37 27.81 -18.70 4.39
C ALA A 37 27.38 -18.80 2.90
N GLY A 38 26.48 -17.90 2.47
CA GLY A 38 26.08 -17.77 1.06
C GLY A 38 25.06 -16.66 0.81
N GLY A 39 25.24 -15.47 1.41
CA GLY A 39 24.22 -14.43 1.54
C GLY A 39 23.89 -13.63 0.26
N LEU A 40 23.31 -14.28 -0.75
CA LEU A 40 22.67 -13.62 -1.90
C LEU A 40 21.25 -14.14 -2.12
N GLY A 41 20.27 -13.51 -1.44
CA GLY A 41 18.83 -13.66 -1.67
C GLY A 41 18.20 -12.28 -1.59
N VAL A 42 18.05 -11.55 -2.69
CA VAL A 42 16.94 -11.69 -3.66
C VAL A 42 15.57 -11.42 -3.00
N LEU A 43 15.28 -10.13 -2.86
CA LEU A 43 13.97 -9.49 -3.09
C LEU A 43 12.73 -10.39 -2.98
N LEU A 44 12.13 -10.47 -1.79
CA LEU A 44 10.70 -10.76 -1.66
C LEU A 44 9.90 -9.48 -1.85
N ALA A 45 9.79 -9.02 -3.10
CA ALA A 45 8.89 -7.94 -3.46
C ALA A 45 7.44 -8.41 -3.26
N VAL A 46 6.77 -7.92 -2.21
CA VAL A 46 5.40 -8.33 -1.85
C VAL A 46 4.37 -7.67 -2.79
N GLN A 47 4.34 -8.14 -4.03
CA GLN A 47 3.15 -8.08 -4.87
C GLN A 47 2.08 -8.94 -4.20
N ALA A 48 1.20 -8.31 -3.40
CA ALA A 48 0.04 -8.96 -2.77
C ALA A 48 -1.08 -9.35 -3.79
N LYS A 49 -0.69 -9.80 -4.99
CA LYS A 49 -1.57 -10.47 -5.93
C LYS A 49 -1.88 -11.86 -5.39
N THR A 50 -3.03 -11.98 -4.75
CA THR A 50 -3.54 -13.29 -4.30
C THR A 50 -3.65 -14.25 -5.49
N ALA A 51 -3.53 -15.56 -5.26
CA ALA A 51 -3.48 -16.58 -6.31
C ALA A 51 -4.79 -16.75 -7.14
N LEU A 52 -5.79 -15.90 -6.88
CA LEU A 52 -7.05 -15.80 -7.62
C LEU A 52 -7.19 -14.48 -8.42
N GLY A 53 -6.13 -13.68 -8.51
CA GLY A 53 -6.05 -12.48 -9.36
C GLY A 53 -6.74 -11.23 -8.82
N GLN A 54 -7.58 -11.35 -7.79
CA GLN A 54 -8.19 -10.19 -7.12
C GLN A 54 -7.18 -9.50 -6.19
N GLN A 55 -7.05 -8.17 -6.34
CA GLN A 55 -6.27 -7.34 -5.44
C GLN A 55 -7.08 -7.01 -4.19
N VAL A 56 -6.73 -7.66 -3.09
CA VAL A 56 -7.33 -7.43 -1.77
C VAL A 56 -6.60 -6.27 -1.09
N CYS A 57 -7.30 -5.19 -0.81
CA CYS A 57 -6.70 -3.98 -0.25
C CYS A 57 -6.21 -4.21 1.19
N GLN A 58 -4.90 -4.40 1.32
CA GLN A 58 -4.22 -4.52 2.61
C GLN A 58 -4.05 -3.14 3.25
N SER A 59 -4.18 -3.07 4.58
CA SER A 59 -3.64 -1.94 5.32
C SER A 59 -2.09 -1.99 5.32
N PRO A 60 -1.39 -0.88 5.60
CA PRO A 60 0.08 -0.89 5.68
C PRO A 60 0.58 -1.97 6.65
N SER A 61 -0.07 -2.08 7.83
CA SER A 61 0.24 -3.09 8.83
C SER A 61 0.00 -4.53 8.36
N ALA A 62 -1.01 -4.77 7.52
CA ALA A 62 -1.28 -6.10 6.98
C ALA A 62 -0.24 -6.52 5.91
N MET A 63 0.35 -5.55 5.18
CA MET A 63 1.53 -5.81 4.34
C MET A 63 2.79 -6.08 5.16
N MET A 64 3.08 -5.28 6.20
CA MET A 64 4.21 -5.57 7.12
C MET A 64 4.07 -6.95 7.78
N SER A 65 2.84 -7.36 8.12
CA SER A 65 2.54 -8.67 8.72
C SER A 65 2.36 -9.82 7.71
N GLY A 66 2.55 -9.59 6.41
CA GLY A 66 2.45 -10.63 5.37
C GLY A 66 1.08 -11.31 5.21
N ASN A 67 0.00 -10.68 5.69
CA ASN A 67 -1.39 -11.18 5.65
C ASN A 67 -1.54 -12.69 6.01
N THR A 68 -1.07 -13.09 7.19
CA THR A 68 -1.07 -14.49 7.66
C THR A 68 -2.46 -15.08 7.98
N SER A 69 -3.55 -14.32 7.82
CA SER A 69 -4.93 -14.81 7.95
C SER A 69 -5.88 -14.08 6.97
N PRO A 70 -5.96 -14.51 5.70
CA PRO A 70 -6.82 -13.86 4.71
C PRO A 70 -8.31 -14.06 5.04
N ARG A 71 -9.03 -12.98 5.33
CA ARG A 71 -10.50 -13.03 5.48
C ARG A 71 -11.16 -13.14 4.08
N PRO A 72 -11.96 -14.19 3.79
CA PRO A 72 -12.45 -14.50 2.45
C PRO A 72 -13.49 -13.53 1.87
N GLU A 73 -13.97 -12.58 2.67
CA GLU A 73 -15.01 -11.59 2.30
C GLU A 73 -14.45 -10.18 2.10
N THR A 74 -13.12 -10.01 2.07
CA THR A 74 -12.49 -8.68 1.98
C THR A 74 -12.69 -8.11 0.57
N PRO A 75 -13.35 -6.94 0.39
CA PRO A 75 -13.63 -6.40 -0.94
C PRO A 75 -12.35 -6.17 -1.77
N PRO A 76 -12.43 -6.29 -3.11
CA PRO A 76 -11.34 -5.86 -3.98
C PRO A 76 -11.11 -4.35 -3.85
N CYS A 77 -9.90 -3.88 -4.14
CA CYS A 77 -9.55 -2.46 -4.08
C CYS A 77 -10.46 -1.58 -4.96
N SER A 78 -11.37 -0.81 -4.35
CA SER A 78 -12.27 0.08 -5.07
C SER A 78 -11.56 1.32 -5.66
N GLY A 79 -11.14 1.20 -6.92
CA GLY A 79 -11.13 2.30 -7.89
C GLY A 79 -9.93 3.26 -7.90
N GLY A 80 -8.91 3.05 -7.06
CA GLY A 80 -7.75 3.95 -6.95
C GLY A 80 -7.11 4.29 -8.31
N ARG A 81 -6.95 5.58 -8.62
CA ARG A 81 -6.36 6.05 -9.89
C ARG A 81 -4.90 6.46 -9.72
N SER A 82 -4.12 6.24 -10.78
CA SER A 82 -2.70 6.57 -10.85
C SER A 82 -2.47 8.10 -10.93
N PRO A 83 -1.23 8.57 -10.70
CA PRO A 83 -0.83 9.94 -11.03
C PRO A 83 -1.10 10.31 -12.51
N GLY A 84 -0.99 9.33 -13.40
CA GLY A 84 -1.25 9.44 -14.83
C GLY A 84 -2.68 9.87 -15.17
N PHE A 85 -3.68 9.39 -14.43
CA PHE A 85 -5.07 9.85 -14.55
C PHE A 85 -5.22 11.29 -14.05
N TRP A 86 -4.77 11.58 -12.82
CA TRP A 86 -5.00 12.87 -12.17
C TRP A 86 -4.32 14.06 -12.86
N LYS A 87 -3.22 13.85 -13.60
CA LYS A 87 -2.58 14.91 -14.39
C LYS A 87 -3.37 15.33 -15.64
N GLN A 88 -4.30 14.52 -16.14
CA GLN A 88 -4.95 14.75 -17.43
C GLN A 88 -6.03 15.86 -17.35
N PRO A 89 -6.02 16.89 -18.23
CA PRO A 89 -7.01 17.97 -18.23
C PRO A 89 -8.47 17.50 -18.32
N GLN A 90 -8.75 16.42 -19.06
CA GLN A 90 -10.08 15.81 -19.16
C GLN A 90 -10.65 15.26 -17.83
N HIS A 91 -9.82 15.14 -16.79
CA HIS A 91 -10.22 14.65 -15.46
C HIS A 91 -10.19 15.76 -14.40
N PHE A 92 -9.99 17.02 -14.79
CA PHE A 92 -10.03 18.17 -13.88
C PHE A 92 -11.41 18.43 -13.24
N SER A 93 -12.50 17.89 -13.80
CA SER A 93 -13.81 17.87 -13.16
C SER A 93 -13.84 16.98 -11.91
N SER A 94 -13.15 15.83 -11.93
CA SER A 94 -13.02 14.92 -10.79
C SER A 94 -12.23 15.52 -9.63
N TRP A 95 -11.36 16.51 -9.89
CA TRP A 95 -10.65 17.23 -8.82
C TRP A 95 -11.62 17.98 -7.90
N ALA A 96 -12.66 18.62 -8.44
CA ALA A 96 -13.65 19.34 -7.65
C ALA A 96 -14.44 18.40 -6.72
N VAL A 97 -14.78 17.20 -7.21
CA VAL A 97 -15.39 16.13 -6.39
C VAL A 97 -14.44 15.69 -5.27
N ALA A 98 -13.13 15.58 -5.57
CA ALA A 98 -12.10 15.35 -4.57
C ALA A 98 -11.83 16.55 -3.63
N GLY A 99 -12.55 17.67 -3.72
CA GLY A 99 -12.29 18.87 -2.93
C GLY A 99 -10.93 19.52 -3.23
N ALA A 100 -10.47 19.43 -4.49
CA ALA A 100 -9.22 19.99 -4.98
C ALA A 100 -9.48 20.97 -6.13
N THR A 101 -8.67 22.03 -6.22
CA THR A 101 -8.69 22.98 -7.32
C THR A 101 -7.63 22.58 -8.35
N PRO A 102 -7.99 22.25 -9.60
CA PRO A 102 -7.01 21.97 -10.65
C PRO A 102 -6.21 23.24 -11.02
N PRO A 103 -5.04 23.10 -11.66
CA PRO A 103 -4.28 24.24 -12.15
C PRO A 103 -5.03 24.98 -13.26
N THR A 104 -4.63 26.22 -13.51
CA THR A 104 -4.96 26.90 -14.78
C THR A 104 -3.68 27.17 -15.57
N PHE A 105 -3.76 27.02 -16.89
CA PHE A 105 -2.66 27.33 -17.81
C PHE A 105 -2.74 28.78 -18.30
N LYS A 106 -1.64 29.31 -18.83
CA LYS A 106 -1.59 30.65 -19.42
C LYS A 106 -2.40 30.72 -20.72
N PRO A 107 -2.95 31.89 -21.09
CA PRO A 107 -3.61 32.07 -22.38
C PRO A 107 -2.72 31.62 -23.54
N GLY A 108 -3.29 30.91 -24.52
CA GLY A 108 -2.55 30.31 -25.63
C GLY A 108 -1.85 28.98 -25.32
N VAL A 109 -1.79 28.53 -24.05
CA VAL A 109 -1.34 27.17 -23.71
C VAL A 109 -2.52 26.22 -23.77
N VAL A 110 -2.57 25.39 -24.81
CA VAL A 110 -3.48 24.24 -24.89
C VAL A 110 -2.70 22.98 -24.55
N VAL A 111 -3.12 22.28 -23.50
CA VAL A 111 -2.54 20.98 -23.09
C VAL A 111 -3.39 19.85 -23.67
N GLN A 112 -2.73 18.89 -24.30
CA GLN A 112 -3.37 17.73 -24.93
C GLN A 112 -2.54 16.45 -24.65
N THR A 113 -3.15 15.28 -24.81
CA THR A 113 -2.44 13.99 -24.77
C THR A 113 -1.65 13.78 -26.07
N CYS A 114 -0.41 13.30 -25.94
CA CYS A 114 0.56 13.21 -27.04
C CYS A 114 1.29 11.85 -27.00
N VAL A 115 1.84 11.43 -28.15
CA VAL A 115 2.48 10.12 -28.31
C VAL A 115 3.97 10.07 -27.94
N SER A 116 4.58 11.21 -27.60
CA SER A 116 6.01 11.29 -27.32
C SER A 116 6.42 12.53 -26.51
N GLY A 117 6.55 12.35 -25.20
CA GLY A 117 7.09 13.32 -24.24
C GLY A 117 6.23 14.56 -24.03
N MET A 118 6.66 15.41 -23.10
CA MET A 118 5.93 16.64 -22.71
C MET A 118 5.92 17.75 -23.78
N GLN A 119 6.54 17.54 -24.95
CA GLN A 119 6.75 18.47 -26.09
C GLN A 119 6.63 19.98 -25.77
N GLY A 120 7.50 20.49 -24.89
CA GLY A 120 7.58 21.92 -24.56
C GLY A 120 6.54 22.44 -23.56
N LEU A 121 5.72 21.58 -22.95
CA LEU A 121 4.96 21.91 -21.75
C LEU A 121 5.90 21.98 -20.54
N SER A 122 5.78 23.03 -19.73
CA SER A 122 6.66 23.26 -18.57
C SER A 122 5.90 23.85 -17.39
N LEU A 123 6.53 23.85 -16.21
CA LEU A 123 6.03 24.56 -15.03
C LEU A 123 5.81 26.07 -15.28
N LYS A 124 6.51 26.67 -16.27
CA LYS A 124 6.36 28.09 -16.64
C LYS A 124 5.08 28.37 -17.43
N ASP A 125 4.39 27.36 -17.94
CA ASP A 125 3.13 27.48 -18.69
C ASP A 125 1.90 27.57 -17.77
N LEU A 126 2.06 27.30 -16.47
CA LEU A 126 1.03 27.48 -15.46
C LEU A 126 0.74 28.96 -15.20
N LYS A 127 -0.55 29.29 -15.06
CA LYS A 127 -1.07 30.57 -14.58
C LYS A 127 -1.39 30.49 -13.07
N THR A 128 -1.94 29.37 -12.62
CA THR A 128 -2.12 29.05 -11.19
C THR A 128 -1.71 27.60 -10.91
N PRO A 129 -1.13 27.30 -9.74
CA PRO A 129 -0.69 25.94 -9.39
C PRO A 129 -1.84 24.98 -9.05
N GLY A 130 -3.05 25.48 -8.78
CA GLY A 130 -4.14 24.72 -8.18
C GLY A 130 -3.97 24.58 -6.66
N THR A 131 -4.54 23.54 -6.06
CA THR A 131 -4.24 23.15 -4.67
C THR A 131 -2.76 22.79 -4.52
N LEU A 132 -2.14 23.24 -3.42
CA LEU A 132 -0.72 23.01 -3.13
C LEU A 132 -0.48 21.67 -2.43
N ALA A 133 0.72 21.11 -2.58
CA ALA A 133 1.11 19.84 -1.97
C ALA A 133 1.09 19.91 -0.43
N SER A 134 1.49 21.05 0.17
CA SER A 134 1.38 21.29 1.62
C SER A 134 -0.05 21.18 2.14
N THR A 135 -1.03 21.64 1.34
CA THR A 135 -2.45 21.65 1.69
C THR A 135 -3.04 20.24 1.67
N ALA A 136 -2.58 19.39 0.74
CA ALA A 136 -2.96 17.98 0.71
C ALA A 136 -2.25 17.16 1.80
N LEU A 137 -0.91 17.24 1.84
CA LEU A 137 -0.07 16.34 2.65
C LEU A 137 0.11 16.77 4.11
N GLY A 138 -0.28 18.00 4.47
CA GLY A 138 -0.25 18.49 5.84
C GLY A 138 1.15 18.90 6.28
N GLY A 139 1.38 20.21 6.38
CA GLY A 139 2.69 20.78 6.74
C GLY A 139 3.57 21.03 5.53
N SER A 140 4.86 21.27 5.76
CA SER A 140 5.79 21.73 4.74
C SER A 140 6.09 20.67 3.67
N VAL A 141 6.06 21.09 2.40
CA VAL A 141 6.60 20.33 1.26
C VAL A 141 7.70 21.19 0.60
N PRO A 142 8.91 20.67 0.32
CA PRO A 142 9.99 21.46 -0.27
C PRO A 142 9.60 22.14 -1.60
N GLY A 143 9.66 23.47 -1.62
CA GLY A 143 9.25 24.30 -2.78
C GLY A 143 7.73 24.39 -3.01
N ASP A 144 6.92 23.79 -2.13
CA ASP A 144 5.45 23.69 -2.14
C ASP A 144 4.78 23.73 -3.53
N PRO A 145 5.03 22.72 -4.38
CA PRO A 145 4.43 22.67 -5.71
C PRO A 145 2.91 22.50 -5.65
N GLY A 146 2.22 23.04 -6.65
CA GLY A 146 0.84 22.62 -6.95
C GLY A 146 0.77 21.11 -7.17
N ILE A 147 -0.30 20.45 -6.73
CA ILE A 147 -0.47 19.00 -6.88
C ILE A 147 -0.22 18.56 -8.33
N TRP A 148 -0.73 19.32 -9.31
CA TRP A 148 -0.53 18.97 -10.72
C TRP A 148 0.93 19.09 -11.17
N ALA A 149 1.68 20.05 -10.63
CA ALA A 149 3.09 20.23 -10.97
C ALA A 149 3.92 19.01 -10.56
N VAL A 150 3.69 18.45 -9.37
CA VAL A 150 4.39 17.24 -8.91
C VAL A 150 3.82 15.95 -9.55
N LEU A 151 2.52 15.91 -9.90
CA LEU A 151 1.96 14.83 -10.72
C LEU A 151 2.58 14.78 -12.12
N ALA A 152 2.83 15.92 -12.77
CA ALA A 152 3.33 16.01 -14.14
C ALA A 152 4.88 16.05 -14.25
N PHE A 153 5.58 16.62 -13.26
CA PHE A 153 7.04 16.82 -13.27
C PHE A 153 7.68 16.36 -11.94
N PRO A 154 7.48 15.11 -11.47
CA PRO A 154 7.97 14.67 -10.16
C PRO A 154 9.48 14.84 -9.99
N ASN A 155 10.26 14.57 -11.04
CA ASN A 155 11.72 14.69 -11.03
C ASN A 155 12.25 16.13 -10.93
N SER A 156 11.37 17.14 -10.89
CA SER A 156 11.73 18.54 -10.62
C SER A 156 11.64 18.93 -9.14
N PHE A 157 11.27 18.01 -8.24
CA PHE A 157 11.05 18.29 -6.82
C PHE A 157 11.76 17.28 -5.91
N VAL A 158 12.20 17.74 -4.73
CA VAL A 158 12.75 16.86 -3.68
C VAL A 158 11.64 15.91 -3.21
N ASP A 159 11.96 14.62 -3.10
CA ASP A 159 11.00 13.53 -2.86
C ASP A 159 9.82 13.48 -3.85
N GLY A 160 9.93 14.14 -5.01
CA GLY A 160 8.80 14.41 -5.90
C GLY A 160 8.08 13.16 -6.42
N MET A 161 8.77 12.02 -6.53
CA MET A 161 8.11 10.73 -6.80
C MET A 161 7.21 10.29 -5.64
N LEU A 162 7.70 10.28 -4.40
CA LEU A 162 6.86 9.96 -3.23
C LEU A 162 5.69 10.95 -3.09
N VAL A 163 5.98 12.25 -3.17
CA VAL A 163 4.96 13.33 -3.08
C VAL A 163 3.89 13.16 -4.16
N ARG A 164 4.27 12.82 -5.40
CA ARG A 164 3.36 12.49 -6.50
C ARG A 164 2.38 11.37 -6.14
N HIS A 165 2.88 10.25 -5.61
CA HIS A 165 2.03 9.11 -5.26
C HIS A 165 1.14 9.40 -4.05
N LEU A 166 1.65 10.09 -3.02
CA LEU A 166 0.86 10.57 -1.88
C LEU A 166 -0.25 11.55 -2.31
N CYS A 167 0.03 12.50 -3.22
CA CYS A 167 -0.97 13.42 -3.75
C CYS A 167 -2.03 12.72 -4.60
N ALA A 168 -1.66 11.73 -5.42
CA ALA A 168 -2.63 10.91 -6.15
C ALA A 168 -3.52 10.09 -5.20
N ALA A 169 -2.94 9.51 -4.14
CA ALA A 169 -3.70 8.85 -3.07
C ALA A 169 -4.64 9.84 -2.34
N TRP A 170 -4.20 11.08 -2.10
CA TRP A 170 -5.03 12.09 -1.43
C TRP A 170 -6.21 12.55 -2.30
N LEU A 171 -6.05 12.61 -3.62
CA LEU A 171 -7.14 12.82 -4.58
C LEU A 171 -8.10 11.62 -4.60
N ASN A 172 -7.57 10.38 -4.68
CA ASN A 172 -8.37 9.15 -4.58
C ASN A 172 -9.21 9.13 -3.28
N ALA A 173 -8.60 9.45 -2.13
CA ALA A 173 -9.23 9.51 -0.81
C ALA A 173 -10.29 10.63 -0.63
N GLY A 174 -10.42 11.54 -1.60
CA GLY A 174 -11.54 12.49 -1.65
C GLY A 174 -12.58 12.16 -2.71
N TYR A 175 -12.25 11.32 -3.69
CA TYR A 175 -13.12 11.01 -4.84
C TYR A 175 -13.88 9.69 -4.67
N PHE A 176 -13.23 8.66 -4.12
CA PHE A 176 -13.83 7.36 -3.85
C PHE A 176 -14.17 7.27 -2.35
N PRO A 177 -15.44 7.04 -1.96
CA PRO A 177 -15.82 6.96 -0.55
C PRO A 177 -15.16 5.76 0.15
N ASP A 178 -14.99 4.65 -0.58
CA ASP A 178 -14.46 3.39 -0.08
C ASP A 178 -12.96 3.21 -0.37
N TYR A 179 -12.20 4.31 -0.49
CA TYR A 179 -10.75 4.21 -0.74
C TYR A 179 -10.01 3.66 0.48
N ALA A 180 -9.03 2.78 0.23
CA ALA A 180 -8.39 1.96 1.27
C ALA A 180 -7.55 2.72 2.32
N ILE A 181 -7.23 3.99 2.08
CA ILE A 181 -6.53 4.87 3.02
C ILE A 181 -7.16 6.26 3.07
N SER A 182 -7.32 6.80 4.27
CA SER A 182 -7.88 8.13 4.50
C SER A 182 -6.85 9.24 4.30
N ARG A 183 -7.34 10.47 4.08
CA ARG A 183 -6.49 11.67 4.00
C ARG A 183 -5.59 11.86 5.22
N THR A 184 -6.11 11.59 6.41
CA THR A 184 -5.35 11.67 7.67
C THR A 184 -4.22 10.63 7.74
N GLN A 185 -4.42 9.42 7.19
CA GLN A 185 -3.35 8.42 7.10
C GLN A 185 -2.25 8.85 6.11
N ILE A 186 -2.62 9.42 4.96
CA ILE A 186 -1.68 9.95 3.95
C ILE A 186 -0.87 11.13 4.52
N GLN A 187 -1.52 12.01 5.30
CA GLN A 187 -0.86 13.12 6.00
C GLN A 187 0.10 12.62 7.09
N ALA A 188 -0.27 11.58 7.84
CA ALA A 188 0.61 10.93 8.80
C ALA A 188 1.82 10.24 8.13
N MET A 189 1.64 9.64 6.95
CA MET A 189 2.74 9.12 6.13
C MET A 189 3.72 10.24 5.76
N TRP A 190 3.22 11.36 5.20
CA TRP A 190 4.09 12.48 4.84
C TRP A 190 4.84 13.06 6.05
N ALA A 191 4.17 13.30 7.16
CA ALA A 191 4.77 13.89 8.36
C ALA A 191 5.95 13.05 8.91
N GLN A 192 5.81 11.71 8.93
CA GLN A 192 6.88 10.83 9.37
C GLN A 192 8.00 10.70 8.32
N LEU A 193 7.67 10.50 7.04
CA LEU A 193 8.65 10.31 5.96
C LEU A 193 9.48 11.56 5.65
N SER A 194 8.90 12.76 5.79
CA SER A 194 9.59 14.03 5.59
C SER A 194 10.52 14.42 6.75
N THR A 195 10.21 13.97 7.97
CA THR A 195 11.03 14.25 9.17
C THR A 195 12.11 13.19 9.39
N ASN A 196 11.74 11.91 9.30
CA ASN A 196 12.55 10.77 9.75
C ASN A 196 12.95 9.80 8.61
N GLY A 197 12.49 10.03 7.37
CA GLY A 197 12.70 9.13 6.23
C GLY A 197 11.88 7.83 6.24
N ASN A 198 11.25 7.51 7.38
CA ASN A 198 10.60 6.24 7.69
C ASN A 198 9.17 6.46 8.20
N TYR A 199 8.28 5.49 7.96
CA TYR A 199 6.89 5.47 8.41
C TYR A 199 6.58 4.22 9.26
N CYS A 200 6.04 4.44 10.45
CA CYS A 200 5.43 3.44 11.31
C CYS A 200 3.89 3.59 11.32
N PRO A 201 3.14 2.63 10.76
CA PRO A 201 1.70 2.56 10.89
C PRO A 201 1.26 2.52 12.37
N GLY A 202 0.31 3.38 12.75
CA GLY A 202 -0.30 3.36 14.10
C GLY A 202 0.46 4.10 15.21
N ASN A 203 1.46 4.93 14.88
CA ASN A 203 2.22 5.77 15.83
C ASN A 203 2.98 5.00 16.95
N VAL A 204 3.20 3.70 16.76
CA VAL A 204 4.08 2.89 17.62
C VAL A 204 5.49 2.84 17.06
N THR A 205 6.51 2.69 17.91
CA THR A 205 7.86 2.31 17.47
C THR A 205 7.79 0.94 16.80
N CYS A 206 7.92 0.91 15.48
CA CYS A 206 7.83 -0.31 14.70
C CYS A 206 9.22 -0.94 14.48
N THR A 207 9.30 -2.27 14.55
CA THR A 207 10.55 -3.03 14.36
C THR A 207 11.07 -2.90 12.93
N ASP A 208 10.16 -2.97 11.96
CA ASP A 208 10.43 -2.94 10.52
C ASP A 208 9.71 -1.73 9.90
N PRO A 209 10.33 -0.53 9.93
CA PRO A 209 9.71 0.68 9.39
C PRO A 209 9.65 0.68 7.86
N MET A 210 8.56 1.21 7.32
CA MET A 210 8.41 1.40 5.88
C MET A 210 9.26 2.60 5.42
N THR A 211 10.12 2.41 4.43
CA THR A 211 10.88 3.50 3.80
C THR A 211 9.99 4.33 2.86
N LYS A 212 10.55 5.42 2.31
CA LYS A 212 9.92 6.21 1.23
C LYS A 212 9.51 5.35 0.03
N ASP A 213 10.33 4.38 -0.37
CA ASP A 213 10.03 3.49 -1.50
C ASP A 213 9.00 2.40 -1.14
N ASP A 214 8.97 1.92 0.11
CA ASP A 214 7.95 0.98 0.57
C ASP A 214 6.57 1.63 0.63
N VAL A 215 6.46 2.88 1.10
CA VAL A 215 5.20 3.63 1.11
C VAL A 215 4.77 4.01 -0.32
N LYS A 216 5.73 4.31 -1.22
CA LYS A 216 5.45 4.46 -2.65
C LYS A 216 4.87 3.17 -3.24
N ALA A 217 5.54 2.04 -3.07
CA ALA A 217 5.13 0.74 -3.60
C ALA A 217 3.80 0.26 -3.01
N TYR A 218 3.55 0.55 -1.74
CA TYR A 218 2.26 0.35 -1.09
C TYR A 218 1.14 1.10 -1.83
N ILE A 219 1.32 2.40 -2.07
CA ILE A 219 0.34 3.25 -2.76
C ILE A 219 0.16 2.83 -4.23
N GLU A 220 1.22 2.44 -4.93
CA GLU A 220 1.14 1.84 -6.26
C GLU A 220 0.31 0.54 -6.27
N GLY A 221 0.36 -0.23 -5.18
CA GLY A 221 -0.48 -1.41 -4.95
C GLY A 221 -1.96 -1.12 -4.63
N LEU A 222 -2.35 0.15 -4.45
CA LEU A 222 -3.73 0.60 -4.26
C LEU A 222 -4.37 1.13 -5.56
N TYR A 223 -3.67 1.06 -6.70
CA TYR A 223 -4.21 1.48 -7.99
C TYR A 223 -4.93 0.32 -8.68
N ASP A 224 -6.11 0.63 -9.23
CA ASP A 224 -6.94 -0.30 -9.99
C ASP A 224 -6.27 -0.75 -11.30
N PHE A 225 -6.67 -1.90 -11.84
CA PHE A 225 -6.16 -2.42 -13.12
C PHE A 225 -6.55 -1.53 -14.32
N ASN A 226 -7.52 -0.62 -14.16
CA ASN A 226 -7.88 0.42 -15.14
C ASN A 226 -7.27 1.79 -14.78
N ALA A 227 -6.26 1.86 -13.94
CA ALA A 227 -5.45 3.05 -13.78
C ALA A 227 -4.47 3.18 -14.96
N ASP A 228 -4.29 4.40 -15.49
CA ASP A 228 -3.27 4.69 -16.51
C ASP A 228 -1.87 4.56 -15.88
N LEU A 229 -1.34 3.34 -15.81
CA LEU A 229 0.03 3.05 -15.40
C LEU A 229 1.01 3.39 -16.54
N THR A 230 0.61 3.09 -17.78
CA THR A 230 1.17 3.72 -18.98
C THR A 230 0.57 5.10 -19.13
N GLU A 231 1.17 6.09 -18.50
CA GLU A 231 0.65 7.46 -18.55
C GLU A 231 0.77 8.03 -19.97
N PRO A 232 -0.30 8.58 -20.57
CA PRO A 232 -0.15 9.37 -21.77
C PRO A 232 0.70 10.61 -21.46
N ASP A 233 1.60 10.95 -22.37
CA ASP A 233 2.39 12.18 -22.27
C ASP A 233 1.48 13.40 -22.46
N LEU A 234 1.72 14.47 -21.69
CA LEU A 234 0.96 15.71 -21.79
C LEU A 234 1.82 16.76 -22.47
N CYS A 235 1.42 17.19 -23.67
CA CYS A 235 2.19 18.17 -24.41
C CYS A 235 1.41 19.43 -24.77
N LYS A 236 2.18 20.48 -25.03
CA LYS A 236 1.69 21.79 -25.44
C LYS A 236 1.39 21.73 -26.94
N LYS A 237 0.14 21.97 -27.31
CA LYS A 237 -0.25 22.11 -28.72
C LYS A 237 0.53 23.29 -29.34
N LYS A 238 1.08 23.04 -30.53
CA LYS A 238 1.75 24.05 -31.37
C LYS A 238 0.71 24.87 -32.14
#